data_AF-A0A914PNS9-F1
#
_entry.id   AF-A0A914PNS9-F1
#
_cell.length_a   1.000
_cell.length_b   1.000
_cell.length_c   1.000
_cell.angle_alpha   90.00
_cell.angle_beta   90.00
_cell.angle_gamma   90.00
#
_symmetry.space_group_name_H-M   'P 1'
#
loop_
_entity.id
_entity.type
_entity.pdbx_description
1 polymer ?
#
loop_
_entity_poly.entity_id
_entity_poly.type
_entity_poly.pdbx_seq_one_letter_code
_entity_poly.pdbx_strand_id
1 'polypeptide(L)'
;MGLVLGLPWIASSVACCFGSAACSLCCAVCPRTASSTTSRIMYALMLLVGTLVSCLMLAPWIQEKLASANWFCEQVNINCSHATGFQAVYRLCAGMATFFFTFTLLMLGVKSSNDFRSKIQNGFWFFKYLIMAAMIFGFFYIRSEHIAGPLMWIGMIGGFLFILIQLVLIIDFAHGLAESWEF
;
A
#
# COMPACT_ATOMS: atom_id res chain seq x y z
N MET A 1 31.13 -7.25 -24.77
CA MET A 1 30.03 -8.24 -24.82
C MET A 1 29.20 -8.27 -23.52
N GLY A 2 29.06 -7.15 -22.80
CA GLY A 2 28.37 -7.08 -21.50
C GLY A 2 27.00 -6.41 -21.50
N LEU A 3 26.46 -6.04 -22.67
CA LEU A 3 25.25 -5.19 -22.76
C LEU A 3 23.97 -5.94 -23.13
N VAL A 4 24.03 -7.24 -23.46
CA VAL A 4 22.87 -8.02 -23.91
C VAL A 4 22.30 -8.93 -22.80
N LEU A 5 23.03 -9.10 -21.69
CA LEU A 5 22.60 -9.94 -20.58
C LEU A 5 21.83 -9.20 -19.47
N GLY A 6 21.66 -7.88 -19.54
CA GLY A 6 20.92 -7.08 -18.54
C GLY A 6 19.43 -6.87 -18.84
N LEU A 7 19.03 -6.97 -20.11
CA LEU A 7 17.63 -6.85 -20.53
C LEU A 7 16.71 -7.96 -19.96
N PRO A 8 17.15 -9.22 -19.83
CA PRO A 8 16.35 -10.26 -19.18
C PRO A 8 16.16 -10.01 -17.69
N TRP A 9 17.07 -9.30 -17.00
CA TRP A 9 16.97 -9.03 -15.57
C TRP A 9 15.90 -7.98 -15.27
N ILE A 10 15.79 -6.92 -16.07
CA ILE A 10 14.75 -5.91 -15.89
C ILE A 10 13.37 -6.49 -16.27
N ALA A 11 13.29 -7.28 -17.34
CA ALA A 11 12.04 -7.95 -17.72
C ALA A 11 11.60 -9.02 -16.70
N SER A 12 12.54 -9.81 -16.15
CA SER A 12 12.25 -10.80 -15.09
C SER A 12 11.96 -10.16 -13.73
N SER A 13 12.52 -8.98 -13.44
CA SER A 13 12.19 -8.19 -12.23
C SER A 13 10.78 -7.64 -12.29
N VAL A 14 10.35 -7.15 -13.47
CA VAL A 14 8.98 -6.68 -13.68
C VAL A 14 8.00 -7.85 -13.65
N ALA A 15 8.35 -9.01 -14.21
CA ALA A 15 7.55 -10.23 -14.09
C ALA A 15 7.43 -10.74 -12.63
N CYS A 16 8.48 -10.58 -11.82
CA CYS A 16 8.45 -10.86 -10.38
C CYS A 16 7.57 -9.86 -9.59
N CYS A 17 7.41 -8.62 -10.05
CA CYS A 17 6.43 -7.67 -9.47
C CYS A 17 4.96 -8.08 -9.69
N PHE A 18 4.67 -9.05 -10.57
CA PHE A 18 3.34 -9.66 -10.70
C PHE A 18 3.09 -10.82 -9.70
N GLY A 19 4.09 -11.18 -8.89
CA GLY A 19 4.02 -12.23 -7.87
C GLY A 19 4.50 -13.60 -8.36
N SER A 20 5.05 -14.39 -7.44
CA SER A 20 5.69 -15.68 -7.72
C SER A 20 4.79 -16.70 -8.43
N ALA A 21 3.46 -16.53 -8.40
CA ALA A 21 2.50 -17.36 -9.12
C ALA A 21 2.43 -17.06 -10.64
N ALA A 22 2.65 -15.81 -11.06
CA ALA A 22 2.75 -15.44 -12.47
C ALA A 22 4.11 -15.85 -13.05
N CYS A 23 5.17 -15.74 -12.24
CA CYS A 23 6.52 -16.18 -12.62
C CYS A 23 6.63 -17.71 -12.76
N SER A 24 5.87 -18.51 -12.00
CA SER A 24 5.85 -19.97 -12.16
C SER A 24 5.17 -20.46 -13.44
N LEU A 25 4.32 -19.63 -14.06
CA LEU A 25 3.66 -19.97 -15.33
C LEU A 25 4.54 -19.65 -16.55
N CYS A 26 5.46 -18.68 -16.42
CA CYS A 26 6.35 -18.21 -17.50
C CYS A 26 7.82 -18.66 -17.38
N CYS A 27 8.30 -19.03 -16.19
CA CYS A 27 9.71 -19.39 -15.98
C CYS A 27 9.85 -20.60 -15.05
N ALA A 28 10.28 -21.74 -15.59
CA ALA A 28 10.65 -22.95 -14.81
C ALA A 28 11.92 -22.77 -13.95
N VAL A 29 12.61 -21.63 -14.06
CA VAL A 29 13.95 -21.37 -13.49
C VAL A 29 13.93 -20.33 -12.35
N CYS A 30 12.76 -19.78 -11.98
CA CYS A 30 12.70 -18.81 -10.88
C CYS A 30 12.72 -19.51 -9.50
N PRO A 31 13.63 -19.14 -8.59
CA PRO A 31 13.70 -19.71 -7.26
C PRO A 31 12.41 -19.40 -6.48
N ARG A 32 11.86 -20.44 -5.84
CA ARG A 32 10.67 -20.41 -5.00
C ARG A 32 11.01 -19.69 -3.68
N THR A 33 11.20 -18.38 -3.73
CA THR A 33 11.48 -17.55 -2.54
C THR A 33 10.33 -17.66 -1.54
N ALA A 34 10.67 -17.69 -0.24
CA ALA A 34 9.73 -17.91 0.85
C ALA A 34 8.58 -16.89 0.82
N SER A 35 7.43 -17.35 0.31
CA SER A 35 6.32 -16.53 -0.16
C SER A 35 5.70 -15.60 0.89
N SER A 36 5.84 -15.91 2.18
CA SER A 36 5.20 -15.18 3.29
C SER A 36 5.96 -13.91 3.68
N THR A 37 7.29 -13.97 3.82
CA THR A 37 8.11 -12.80 4.20
C THR A 37 8.09 -11.73 3.11
N THR A 38 8.20 -12.14 1.85
CA THR A 38 8.08 -11.22 0.70
C THR A 38 6.73 -10.51 0.69
N SER A 39 5.64 -11.23 0.98
CA SER A 39 4.30 -10.63 0.99
C SER A 39 4.13 -9.58 2.08
N ARG A 40 4.72 -9.80 3.26
CA ARG A 40 4.73 -8.79 4.35
C ARG A 40 5.48 -7.52 3.93
N ILE A 41 6.65 -7.67 3.31
CA ILE A 41 7.44 -6.53 2.80
C ILE A 41 6.65 -5.77 1.72
N MET A 42 6.01 -6.47 0.80
CA MET A 42 5.23 -5.83 -0.27
C MET A 42 4.04 -5.01 0.27
N TYR A 43 3.31 -5.52 1.28
CA TYR A 43 2.26 -4.74 1.94
C TYR A 43 2.81 -3.53 2.69
N ALA A 44 3.99 -3.65 3.32
CA ALA A 44 4.66 -2.52 3.97
C ALA A 44 5.06 -1.44 2.94
N LEU A 45 5.62 -1.85 1.78
CA LEU A 45 5.93 -0.93 0.69
C LEU A 45 4.68 -0.26 0.12
N MET A 46 3.56 -0.98 0.02
CA MET A 46 2.28 -0.43 -0.42
C MET A 46 1.80 0.69 0.53
N LEU A 47 1.87 0.47 1.85
CA LEU A 47 1.56 1.50 2.85
C LEU A 47 2.55 2.67 2.82
N LEU A 48 3.84 2.39 2.61
CA LEU A 48 4.87 3.41 2.52
C LEU A 48 4.64 4.34 1.33
N VAL A 49 4.39 3.78 0.14
CA VAL A 49 4.09 4.57 -1.07
C VAL A 49 2.83 5.40 -0.85
N GLY A 50 1.78 4.83 -0.25
CA GLY A 50 0.57 5.57 0.10
C GLY A 50 0.83 6.75 1.03
N THR A 51 1.69 6.56 2.03
CA THR A 51 2.11 7.62 2.97
C THR A 51 2.96 8.69 2.29
N LEU A 52 3.85 8.30 1.38
CA LEU A 52 4.64 9.27 0.61
C LEU A 52 3.72 10.13 -0.26
N VAL A 53 2.75 9.51 -0.95
CA VAL A 53 1.78 10.25 -1.76
C VAL A 53 0.93 11.19 -0.89
N SER A 54 0.47 10.76 0.29
CA SER A 54 -0.29 11.64 1.17
C SER A 54 0.53 12.84 1.68
N CYS A 55 1.81 12.65 2.01
CA CYS A 55 2.72 13.73 2.36
C CYS A 55 2.89 14.72 1.18
N LEU A 56 3.03 14.22 -0.04
CA LEU A 56 3.13 15.05 -1.25
C LEU A 56 1.86 15.89 -1.47
N MET A 57 0.68 15.33 -1.23
CA MET A 57 -0.60 16.05 -1.37
C MET A 57 -0.80 17.19 -0.36
N LEU A 58 -0.12 17.11 0.78
CA LEU A 58 -0.13 18.14 1.81
C LEU A 58 0.95 19.22 1.60
N ALA A 59 1.99 18.91 0.82
CA ALA A 59 3.14 19.79 0.66
C ALA A 59 2.76 21.08 -0.10
N PRO A 60 3.02 22.28 0.46
CA PRO A 60 2.54 23.55 -0.12
C PRO A 60 3.15 23.83 -1.50
N TRP A 61 4.39 23.40 -1.73
CA TRP A 61 5.07 23.57 -3.02
C TRP A 61 4.35 22.85 -4.18
N ILE A 62 3.70 21.71 -3.90
CA ILE A 62 2.91 20.98 -4.90
C ILE A 62 1.61 21.72 -5.18
N GLN A 63 0.98 22.27 -4.14
CA GLN A 63 -0.28 23.01 -4.27
C GLN A 63 -0.12 24.23 -5.16
N GLU A 64 0.96 25.00 -4.96
CA GLU A 64 1.27 26.17 -5.77
C GLU A 64 1.58 25.79 -7.23
N LYS A 65 2.37 24.74 -7.46
CA LYS A 65 2.66 24.25 -8.81
C LYS A 65 1.41 23.77 -9.52
N LEU A 66 0.54 23.02 -8.83
CA LEU A 66 -0.69 22.51 -9.43
C LEU A 66 -1.71 23.61 -9.73
N ALA A 67 -1.84 24.61 -8.84
CA ALA A 67 -2.66 25.79 -9.05
C ALA A 67 -2.17 26.66 -10.23
N SER A 68 -0.85 26.75 -10.43
CA SER A 68 -0.27 27.51 -11.54
C SER A 68 -0.43 26.81 -12.90
N ALA A 69 -0.51 25.48 -12.89
CA ALA A 69 -0.37 24.70 -14.11
C ALA A 69 -1.71 24.44 -14.83
N ASN A 70 -2.86 24.43 -14.15
CA ASN A 70 -4.25 24.20 -14.61
C ASN A 70 -4.54 22.95 -15.50
N TRP A 71 -3.58 22.45 -16.28
CA TRP A 71 -3.69 21.36 -17.24
C TRP A 71 -4.09 20.02 -16.61
N PHE A 72 -3.60 19.74 -15.39
CA PHE A 72 -3.91 18.49 -14.69
C PHE A 72 -5.36 18.46 -14.20
N CYS A 73 -5.87 19.57 -13.71
CA CYS A 73 -7.23 19.67 -13.18
C CYS A 73 -8.28 19.72 -14.29
N GLU A 74 -7.93 20.32 -15.43
CA GLU A 74 -8.78 20.35 -16.62
C GLU A 74 -8.91 18.97 -17.28
N GLN A 75 -7.82 18.19 -17.35
CA GLN A 75 -7.85 16.82 -17.89
C GLN A 75 -8.66 15.83 -17.05
N VAL A 76 -8.65 15.99 -15.72
CA VAL A 76 -9.32 15.04 -14.81
C VAL A 76 -10.72 15.54 -14.41
N ASN A 77 -11.13 16.75 -14.83
CA ASN A 77 -12.41 17.37 -14.48
C ASN A 77 -12.67 17.41 -12.95
N ILE A 78 -11.59 17.64 -12.20
CA ILE A 78 -11.61 17.77 -10.74
C ILE A 78 -11.14 19.19 -10.41
N ASN A 79 -11.88 19.87 -9.53
CA ASN A 79 -11.45 21.14 -8.97
C ASN A 79 -10.09 20.99 -8.27
N CYS A 80 -9.08 21.75 -8.73
CA CYS A 80 -7.71 21.72 -8.21
C CYS A 80 -7.62 21.87 -6.68
N SER A 81 -8.51 22.68 -6.09
CA SER A 81 -8.59 22.86 -4.63
C SER A 81 -9.00 21.60 -3.86
N HIS A 82 -9.61 20.59 -4.50
CA HIS A 82 -9.97 19.33 -3.85
C HIS A 82 -8.97 18.19 -4.14
N ALA A 83 -8.07 18.38 -5.11
CA ALA A 83 -7.02 17.42 -5.46
C ALA A 83 -5.82 17.49 -4.49
N THR A 84 -5.69 18.59 -3.74
CA THR A 84 -4.62 18.80 -2.76
C THR A 84 -5.15 19.24 -1.40
N GLY A 85 -4.38 19.03 -0.34
CA GLY A 85 -4.72 19.44 1.02
C GLY A 85 -5.29 18.32 1.89
N PHE A 86 -5.66 18.65 3.13
CA PHE A 86 -6.01 17.67 4.16
C PHE A 86 -7.20 16.78 3.76
N GLN A 87 -8.21 17.33 3.08
CA GLN A 87 -9.38 16.57 2.64
C GLN A 87 -9.02 15.51 1.59
N ALA A 88 -8.03 15.79 0.74
CA ALA A 88 -7.53 14.86 -0.26
C ALA A 88 -6.75 13.71 0.41
N VAL A 89 -5.97 14.02 1.46
CA VAL A 89 -5.30 13.02 2.30
C VAL A 89 -6.33 12.09 2.98
N TYR A 90 -7.41 12.64 3.55
CA TYR A 90 -8.46 11.81 4.17
C TYR A 90 -9.07 10.81 3.18
N ARG A 91 -9.31 11.20 1.92
CA ARG A 91 -9.86 10.31 0.88
C ARG A 91 -8.89 9.21 0.48
N LEU A 92 -7.61 9.55 0.29
CA LEU A 92 -6.57 8.57 -0.03
C LEU A 92 -6.43 7.56 1.12
N CYS A 93 -6.32 8.04 2.35
CA CYS A 93 -6.23 7.19 3.54
C CYS A 93 -7.49 6.33 3.73
N ALA A 94 -8.68 6.86 3.45
CA ALA A 94 -9.93 6.09 3.49
C ALA A 94 -9.94 4.93 2.49
N GLY A 95 -9.49 5.19 1.26
CA GLY A 95 -9.36 4.16 0.22
C GLY A 95 -8.39 3.05 0.62
N MET A 96 -7.22 3.42 1.13
CA MET A 96 -6.24 2.44 1.63
C MET A 96 -6.78 1.65 2.82
N ALA A 97 -7.36 2.32 3.82
CA ALA A 97 -7.93 1.67 4.99
C ALA A 97 -9.02 0.67 4.61
N THR A 98 -9.89 1.04 3.66
CA THR A 98 -10.95 0.16 3.14
C THR A 98 -10.38 -1.06 2.43
N PHE A 99 -9.31 -0.89 1.65
CA PHE A 99 -8.61 -2.01 1.00
C PHE A 99 -8.06 -3.00 2.03
N PHE A 100 -7.29 -2.51 3.02
CA PHE A 100 -6.70 -3.38 4.04
C PHE A 100 -7.78 -4.04 4.91
N PHE A 101 -8.84 -3.31 5.27
CA PHE A 101 -9.95 -3.86 6.04
C PHE A 101 -10.69 -4.95 5.26
N THR A 102 -10.94 -4.75 3.97
CA THR A 102 -11.54 -5.79 3.10
C THR A 102 -10.66 -7.03 3.04
N PHE A 103 -9.34 -6.87 2.92
CA PHE A 103 -8.41 -7.99 2.95
C PHE A 103 -8.38 -8.72 4.30
N THR A 104 -8.54 -7.99 5.42
CA THR A 104 -8.72 -8.60 6.75
C THR A 104 -9.95 -9.49 6.76
N LEU A 105 -11.10 -9.00 6.27
CA LEU A 105 -12.34 -9.78 6.21
C LEU A 105 -12.21 -11.04 5.33
N LEU A 106 -11.55 -10.93 4.18
CA LEU A 106 -11.31 -12.08 3.29
C LEU A 106 -10.44 -13.16 3.93
N MET A 107 -9.51 -12.77 4.81
CA MET A 107 -8.58 -13.69 5.48
C MET A 107 -9.07 -14.19 6.84
N LEU A 108 -10.28 -13.83 7.28
CA LEU A 108 -10.86 -14.37 8.51
C LEU A 108 -11.07 -15.88 8.41
N GLY A 109 -10.62 -16.59 9.45
CA GLY A 109 -10.84 -18.03 9.60
C GLY A 109 -9.93 -18.94 8.79
N VAL A 110 -8.85 -18.41 8.17
CA VAL A 110 -7.83 -19.24 7.53
C VAL A 110 -7.05 -20.01 8.59
N LYS A 111 -7.04 -21.34 8.48
CA LYS A 111 -6.33 -22.24 9.43
C LYS A 111 -5.15 -22.95 8.79
N SER A 112 -5.12 -23.08 7.46
CA SER A 112 -4.10 -23.84 6.75
C SER A 112 -3.46 -23.05 5.61
N SER A 113 -2.14 -23.16 5.48
CA SER A 113 -1.37 -22.54 4.40
C SER A 113 -1.69 -23.11 3.01
N ASN A 114 -2.38 -24.25 2.95
CA ASN A 114 -2.83 -24.89 1.71
C ASN A 114 -4.18 -24.36 1.19
N ASP A 115 -4.87 -23.52 1.96
CA ASP A 115 -6.13 -22.93 1.53
C ASP A 115 -5.92 -22.03 0.31
N PHE A 116 -6.89 -22.01 -0.61
CA PHE A 116 -6.84 -21.15 -1.80
C PHE A 116 -6.62 -19.67 -1.47
N ARG A 117 -7.12 -19.23 -0.30
CA ARG A 117 -6.94 -17.88 0.24
C ARG A 117 -5.47 -17.51 0.49
N SER A 118 -4.63 -18.48 0.87
CA SER A 118 -3.18 -18.28 1.03
C SER A 118 -2.50 -17.93 -0.31
N LYS A 119 -2.99 -18.48 -1.43
CA LYS A 119 -2.51 -18.11 -2.78
C LYS A 119 -2.89 -16.69 -3.14
N ILE A 120 -4.08 -16.23 -2.75
CA ILE A 120 -4.50 -14.82 -2.94
C ILE A 120 -3.64 -13.90 -2.07
N GLN A 121 -3.39 -14.26 -0.81
CA GLN A 121 -2.61 -13.44 0.11
C GLN A 121 -1.16 -13.27 -0.34
N ASN A 122 -0.56 -14.33 -0.87
CA ASN A 122 0.84 -14.32 -1.27
C ASN A 122 1.09 -14.00 -2.76
N GLY A 123 0.04 -13.99 -3.58
CA GLY A 123 0.11 -13.79 -5.03
C GLY A 123 -0.69 -12.58 -5.55
N PHE A 124 -0.83 -12.52 -6.88
CA PHE A 124 -1.69 -11.56 -7.62
C PHE A 124 -1.49 -10.08 -7.24
N TRP A 125 -0.23 -9.62 -7.16
CA TRP A 125 0.11 -8.26 -6.72
C TRP A 125 -0.45 -7.17 -7.64
N PHE A 126 -0.36 -7.36 -8.95
CA PHE A 126 -0.90 -6.40 -9.92
C PHE A 126 -2.40 -6.12 -9.69
N PHE A 127 -3.20 -7.18 -9.53
CA PHE A 127 -4.64 -7.02 -9.28
C PHE A 127 -4.90 -6.32 -7.94
N LYS A 128 -4.09 -6.58 -6.91
CA LYS A 128 -4.19 -5.87 -5.63
C LYS A 128 -3.95 -4.38 -5.78
N TYR A 129 -2.89 -3.98 -6.49
CA TYR A 129 -2.61 -2.57 -6.76
C TYR A 129 -3.74 -1.91 -7.57
N LEU A 130 -4.28 -2.60 -8.58
CA LEU A 130 -5.41 -2.11 -9.36
C LEU A 130 -6.66 -1.90 -8.49
N ILE A 131 -7.00 -2.88 -7.66
CA ILE A 131 -8.16 -2.81 -6.74
C ILE A 131 -7.97 -1.68 -5.72
N MET A 132 -6.77 -1.51 -5.17
CA MET A 132 -6.47 -0.41 -4.26
C MET A 132 -6.60 0.94 -4.95
N ALA A 133 -6.03 1.10 -6.16
CA ALA A 133 -6.16 2.32 -6.95
C ALA A 133 -7.63 2.63 -7.25
N ALA A 134 -8.41 1.63 -7.67
CA ALA A 134 -9.84 1.78 -7.92
C ALA A 134 -10.62 2.24 -6.67
N MET A 135 -10.32 1.68 -5.50
CA MET A 135 -10.91 2.15 -4.23
C MET A 135 -10.52 3.60 -3.93
N ILE A 136 -9.25 3.97 -4.08
CA ILE A 136 -8.78 5.35 -3.88
C ILE A 136 -9.54 6.30 -4.82
N PHE A 137 -9.57 6.01 -6.13
CA PHE A 137 -10.33 6.81 -7.10
C PHE A 137 -11.82 6.87 -6.77
N GLY A 138 -12.41 5.79 -6.27
CA GLY A 138 -13.79 5.75 -5.78
C GLY A 138 -14.04 6.77 -4.66
N PHE A 139 -13.14 6.89 -3.69
CA PHE A 139 -13.23 7.89 -2.63
C PHE A 139 -13.04 9.33 -3.14
N PHE A 140 -12.24 9.54 -4.18
CA PHE A 140 -12.12 10.85 -4.84
C PHE A 140 -13.38 11.29 -5.57
N TYR A 141 -14.18 10.35 -6.06
CA TYR A 141 -15.47 10.66 -6.67
C TYR A 141 -16.50 11.19 -5.65
N ILE A 142 -16.34 10.86 -4.36
CA ILE A 142 -17.23 11.35 -3.31
C ILE A 142 -16.90 12.80 -2.96
N ARG A 143 -17.64 13.74 -3.56
CA ARG A 143 -17.47 15.19 -3.43
C ARG A 143 -18.07 15.79 -2.14
N SER A 144 -18.51 14.97 -1.18
CA SER A 144 -19.10 15.48 0.06
C SER A 144 -18.03 16.03 1.01
N GLU A 145 -18.28 17.21 1.58
CA GLU A 145 -17.42 17.84 2.58
C GLU A 145 -17.61 17.24 3.98
N HIS A 146 -18.75 16.59 4.24
CA HIS A 146 -19.08 16.01 5.54
C HIS A 146 -18.36 14.68 5.83
N ILE A 147 -17.58 14.16 4.88
CA ILE A 147 -16.84 12.90 5.01
C ILE A 147 -15.72 13.00 6.06
N ALA A 148 -15.13 14.19 6.24
CA ALA A 148 -13.98 14.37 7.12
C ALA A 148 -14.30 14.10 8.60
N GLY A 149 -15.50 14.45 9.06
CA GLY A 149 -15.90 14.29 10.47
C GLY A 149 -15.88 12.83 10.95
N PRO A 150 -16.61 11.90 10.30
CA PRO A 150 -16.59 10.48 10.66
C PRO A 150 -15.19 9.85 10.52
N LEU A 151 -14.45 10.19 9.46
CA LEU A 151 -13.09 9.68 9.23
C LEU A 151 -12.10 10.15 10.29
N MET A 152 -12.27 11.35 10.82
CA MET A 152 -11.46 11.84 11.93
C MET A 152 -11.66 10.97 13.17
N TRP A 153 -12.91 10.65 13.56
CA TRP A 153 -13.18 9.77 14.70
C TRP A 153 -12.62 8.36 14.52
N ILE A 154 -12.82 7.76 13.35
CA ILE A 154 -12.25 6.45 13.01
C ILE A 154 -10.71 6.52 13.07
N GLY A 155 -10.12 7.58 12.52
CA GLY A 155 -8.68 7.82 12.54
C GLY A 155 -8.11 7.99 13.94
N MET A 156 -8.81 8.69 14.85
CA MET A 156 -8.38 8.84 16.24
C MET A 156 -8.35 7.50 16.98
N ILE A 157 -9.40 6.69 16.83
CA ILE A 157 -9.47 5.35 17.44
C ILE A 157 -8.37 4.45 16.87
N GLY A 158 -8.22 4.45 15.54
CA GLY A 158 -7.18 3.67 14.86
C GLY A 158 -5.76 4.10 15.27
N GLY A 159 -5.51 5.40 15.39
CA GLY A 159 -4.23 5.96 15.82
C GLY A 159 -3.89 5.57 17.26
N PHE A 160 -4.87 5.64 18.17
CA PHE A 160 -4.68 5.18 19.54
C PHE A 160 -4.30 3.69 19.61
N LEU A 161 -5.01 2.82 18.90
CA LEU A 161 -4.69 1.39 18.82
C LEU A 161 -3.30 1.15 18.20
N PHE A 162 -2.96 1.90 17.15
CA PHE A 162 -1.66 1.77 16.48
C PHE A 162 -0.49 2.15 17.40
N ILE A 163 -0.64 3.20 18.23
CA ILE A 163 0.36 3.59 19.23
C ILE A 163 0.55 2.46 20.26
N LEU A 164 -0.53 1.84 20.75
CA LEU A 164 -0.43 0.71 21.68
C LEU A 164 0.32 -0.48 21.06
N ILE A 165 0.02 -0.82 19.80
CA ILE A 165 0.71 -1.90 19.09
C ILE A 165 2.20 -1.57 18.91
N GLN A 166 2.53 -0.35 18.50
CA GLN A 166 3.93 0.09 18.38
C GLN A 166 4.67 0.03 19.70
N LEU A 167 4.04 0.41 20.81
CA LEU A 167 4.64 0.32 22.14
C LEU A 167 5.03 -1.11 22.50
N VAL A 168 4.11 -2.07 22.27
CA VAL A 168 4.39 -3.50 22.51
C VAL A 168 5.53 -4.00 21.62
N LEU A 169 5.54 -3.63 20.34
CA LEU A 169 6.62 -4.02 19.42
C LEU A 169 7.99 -3.45 19.82
N ILE A 170 8.03 -2.22 20.34
CA ILE A 170 9.27 -1.60 20.82
C ILE A 170 9.79 -2.31 22.08
N ILE A 171 8.89 -2.69 23.00
CA ILE A 171 9.26 -3.43 24.21
C ILE A 171 9.84 -4.81 23.83
N ASP A 172 9.17 -5.54 22.94
CA ASP A 172 9.63 -6.85 22.45
C ASP A 172 10.99 -6.74 21.75
N PHE A 173 11.16 -5.71 20.91
CA PHE A 173 12.44 -5.42 20.27
C PHE A 173 13.55 -5.10 21.29
N ALA A 174 13.25 -4.33 22.34
CA ALA A 174 14.22 -3.98 23.37
C ALA A 174 14.67 -5.21 24.18
N HIS A 175 13.75 -6.10 24.55
CA HIS A 175 14.09 -7.36 25.22
C HIS A 175 14.89 -8.28 24.32
N GLY A 176 14.47 -8.47 23.06
CA GLY A 176 15.22 -9.29 22.10
C GLY A 176 16.63 -8.76 21.84
N LEU A 177 16.80 -7.43 21.82
CA LEU A 177 18.13 -6.82 21.71
C LEU A 177 18.96 -7.06 22.97
N ALA A 178 18.39 -6.86 24.16
CA ALA A 178 19.08 -7.06 25.43
C ALA A 178 19.60 -8.50 25.58
N GLU A 179 18.75 -9.51 25.32
CA GLU A 179 19.15 -10.92 25.37
C GLU A 179 20.26 -11.25 24.35
N SER A 180 20.23 -10.61 23.17
CA SER A 180 21.28 -10.83 22.15
C SER A 180 22.64 -10.23 22.52
N TRP A 181 22.70 -9.30 23.48
CA TRP A 181 23.93 -8.65 23.95
C TRP A 181 24.52 -9.32 25.20
N GLU A 182 23.81 -10.28 25.81
CA GLU A 182 24.29 -11.07 26.96
C GLU A 182 25.15 -12.29 26.51
N PHE A 183 25.69 -12.26 25.29
CA PHE A 183 26.71 -13.18 24.76
C PHE A 183 28.00 -12.46 24.38
#